data_AF-A0A9P5XMI7-F1
#
_entry.id   AF-A0A9P5XMI7-F1
#
_cell.length_a   1.000
_cell.length_b   1.000
_cell.length_c   1.000
_cell.angle_alpha   90.00
_cell.angle_beta   90.00
_cell.angle_gamma   90.00
#
_symmetry.space_group_name_H-M   'P 1'
#
loop_
_entity.id
_entity.type
_entity.pdbx_description
1 polymer ?
#
loop_
_entity_poly.entity_id
_entity_poly.type
_entity_poly.pdbx_seq_one_letter_code
_entity_poly.pdbx_strand_id
1 'polypeptide(L)'
;MSITPALKAAARSTYRNLYRAASTTFAGDEPVLTAFRQKMRDDALNARSLTNPEEYQQHIQLNKDIAVFLRRNIVQGVKVAETGQDGRETWHLKVNENTELGDNESIKNPKPMVSNRSTRKRQTCPSDVVLPEPTPSPSPRPLYYSALKKAHQKRAVPELREDDLEESFVRGSGPGGQSINKTENNVQLLHRPTGIRVTCQETRSLAQNRKIARKLILDQMANPGLSKEEMKRARQIERERRRRKKAKKKSHLKENVASEKDD
;
A
#
# COMPACT_ATOMS: atom_id res chain seq x y z
N MET A 1 20.91 -37.90 29.02
CA MET A 1 21.40 -37.07 30.14
C MET A 1 20.21 -36.51 30.90
N SER A 2 20.22 -36.50 32.24
CA SER A 2 19.07 -35.99 33.02
C SER A 2 19.05 -34.47 33.07
N ILE A 3 17.85 -33.86 32.98
CA ILE A 3 17.68 -32.40 33.14
C ILE A 3 18.14 -31.97 34.55
N THR A 4 19.08 -31.03 34.59
CA THR A 4 19.65 -30.51 35.84
C THR A 4 18.60 -29.77 36.69
N PRO A 5 18.71 -29.79 38.02
CA PRO A 5 17.79 -29.05 38.91
C PRO A 5 17.77 -27.54 38.60
N ALA A 6 18.91 -26.97 38.20
CA ALA A 6 19.04 -25.57 37.81
C ALA A 6 18.17 -25.24 36.59
N LEU A 7 18.16 -26.09 35.57
CA LEU A 7 17.30 -25.90 34.38
C LEU A 7 15.82 -25.98 34.74
N LYS A 8 15.42 -26.91 35.62
CA LYS A 8 14.04 -26.99 36.12
C LYS A 8 13.64 -25.74 36.91
N ALA A 9 14.55 -25.19 37.71
CA ALA A 9 14.31 -23.94 38.44
C ALA A 9 14.17 -22.75 37.48
N ALA A 10 15.02 -22.67 36.45
CA ALA A 10 14.92 -21.66 35.39
C ALA A 10 13.60 -21.77 34.61
N ALA A 11 13.15 -22.97 34.25
CA ALA A 11 11.87 -23.17 33.58
C ALA A 11 10.68 -22.69 34.44
N ARG A 12 10.71 -22.93 35.75
CA ARG A 12 9.67 -22.43 36.67
C ARG A 12 9.66 -20.90 36.75
N SER A 13 10.83 -20.27 36.79
CA SER A 13 10.91 -18.81 36.85
C SER A 13 10.47 -18.16 35.54
N THR A 14 10.85 -18.73 34.39
CA THR A 14 10.39 -18.23 33.08
C THR A 14 8.89 -18.40 32.90
N TYR A 15 8.31 -19.54 33.29
CA TYR A 15 6.87 -19.76 33.25
C TYR A 15 6.11 -18.71 34.08
N ARG A 16 6.56 -18.43 35.31
CA ARG A 16 5.96 -17.38 36.16
C ARG A 16 6.10 -15.99 35.53
N ASN A 17 7.24 -15.69 34.90
CA ASN A 17 7.47 -14.42 34.23
C ASN A 17 6.55 -14.25 33.02
N LEU A 18 6.43 -15.28 32.18
CA LEU A 18 5.55 -15.32 31.01
C LEU A 18 4.08 -15.19 31.43
N TYR A 19 3.66 -15.87 32.50
CA TYR A 19 2.32 -15.75 33.06
C TYR A 19 2.00 -14.32 33.48
N ARG A 20 2.94 -13.65 34.18
CA ARG A 20 2.78 -12.24 34.56
C ARG A 20 2.71 -11.33 33.34
N ALA A 21 3.60 -11.53 32.37
CA ALA A 21 3.61 -10.75 31.13
C ALA A 21 2.26 -10.83 30.41
N ALA A 22 1.74 -12.04 30.20
CA ALA A 22 0.45 -12.26 29.56
C ALA A 22 -0.73 -11.64 30.34
N SER A 23 -0.70 -11.75 31.67
CA SER A 23 -1.74 -11.16 32.52
C SER A 23 -1.77 -9.63 32.44
N THR A 24 -0.62 -8.99 32.29
CA THR A 24 -0.55 -7.53 32.11
C THR A 24 -0.97 -7.13 30.70
N THR A 25 -0.54 -7.86 29.67
CA THR A 25 -0.79 -7.48 28.27
C THR A 25 -2.22 -7.73 27.81
N PHE A 26 -2.87 -8.79 28.31
CA PHE A 26 -4.24 -9.14 27.95
C PHE A 26 -5.25 -8.72 29.03
N ALA A 27 -4.92 -7.72 29.85
CA ALA A 27 -5.78 -7.26 30.94
C ALA A 27 -7.11 -6.69 30.40
N GLY A 28 -8.21 -7.38 30.69
CA GLY A 28 -9.57 -7.04 30.22
C GLY A 28 -10.01 -7.82 28.97
N ASP A 29 -9.16 -8.66 28.40
CA ASP A 29 -9.49 -9.60 27.32
C ASP A 29 -9.40 -11.04 27.85
N GLU A 30 -10.42 -11.43 28.63
CA GLU A 30 -10.48 -12.74 29.28
C GLU A 30 -10.47 -13.93 28.31
N PRO A 31 -11.17 -13.91 27.15
CA PRO A 31 -11.10 -15.01 26.19
C PRO A 31 -9.68 -15.27 25.67
N VAL A 32 -8.95 -14.21 25.32
CA VAL A 32 -7.57 -14.35 24.84
C VAL A 32 -6.64 -14.77 25.97
N LEU A 33 -6.80 -14.18 27.17
CA LEU A 33 -5.98 -14.52 28.33
C LEU A 33 -6.16 -15.98 28.76
N THR A 34 -7.39 -16.48 28.76
CA THR A 34 -7.70 -17.88 29.12
C THR A 34 -7.15 -18.86 28.08
N ALA A 35 -7.33 -18.59 26.78
CA ALA A 35 -6.76 -19.41 25.71
C ALA A 35 -5.22 -19.42 25.77
N PHE A 36 -4.59 -18.27 26.03
CA PHE A 36 -3.14 -18.19 26.19
C PHE A 36 -2.65 -19.00 27.39
N ARG A 37 -3.35 -18.94 28.53
CA ARG A 37 -3.02 -19.71 29.73
C ARG A 37 -3.15 -21.22 29.50
N GLN A 38 -4.18 -21.65 28.77
CA GLN A 38 -4.35 -23.05 28.37
C GLN A 38 -3.17 -23.51 27.53
N LYS A 39 -2.84 -22.78 26.46
CA LYS A 39 -1.69 -23.10 25.60
C LYS A 39 -0.38 -23.17 26.41
N MET A 40 -0.12 -22.20 27.28
CA MET A 40 1.09 -22.18 28.10
C MET A 40 1.17 -23.40 29.04
N ARG A 41 0.03 -23.84 29.56
CA ARG A 41 -0.07 -25.06 30.38
C ARG A 41 0.25 -26.29 29.55
N ASP A 42 -0.31 -26.40 28.36
CA ASP A 42 -0.08 -27.53 27.46
C ASP A 42 1.39 -27.59 27.01
N ASP A 43 1.97 -26.45 26.64
CA ASP A 43 3.39 -26.32 26.29
C ASP A 43 4.29 -26.74 27.47
N ALA A 44 3.93 -26.38 28.71
CA ALA A 44 4.66 -26.79 29.90
C ALA A 44 4.53 -28.30 30.20
N LEU A 45 3.37 -28.90 29.91
CA LEU A 45 3.17 -30.35 30.02
C LEU A 45 3.99 -31.10 28.96
N ASN A 46 3.99 -30.62 27.72
CA ASN A 46 4.78 -31.17 26.62
C ASN A 46 6.29 -31.03 26.88
N ALA A 47 6.74 -29.90 27.41
CA ALA A 47 8.14 -29.69 27.78
C ALA A 47 8.59 -30.61 28.93
N ARG A 48 7.67 -31.16 29.73
CA ARG A 48 8.00 -32.12 30.79
C ARG A 48 8.39 -33.49 30.24
N SER A 49 7.90 -33.88 29.06
CA SER A 49 8.31 -35.14 28.39
C SER A 49 9.64 -35.05 27.65
N LEU A 50 10.16 -33.84 27.41
CA LEU A 50 11.48 -33.67 26.79
C LEU A 50 12.58 -34.23 27.71
N THR A 51 13.46 -35.04 27.12
CA THR A 51 14.60 -35.64 27.83
C THR A 51 15.92 -34.97 27.45
N ASN A 52 15.97 -34.27 26.31
CA ASN A 52 17.16 -33.60 25.80
C ASN A 52 17.40 -32.25 26.50
N PRO A 53 18.62 -32.00 27.05
CA PRO A 53 18.90 -30.77 27.80
C PRO A 53 18.96 -29.52 26.92
N GLU A 54 19.43 -29.63 25.67
CA GLU A 54 19.54 -28.51 24.73
C GLU A 54 18.17 -28.01 24.29
N GLU A 55 17.29 -28.90 23.85
CA GLU A 55 15.90 -28.58 23.50
C GLU A 55 15.16 -27.95 24.70
N TYR A 56 15.41 -28.45 25.91
CA TYR A 56 14.85 -27.88 27.13
C TYR A 56 15.34 -26.44 27.38
N GLN A 57 16.62 -26.15 27.11
CA GLN A 57 17.18 -24.79 27.18
C GLN A 57 16.58 -23.86 26.12
N GLN A 58 16.44 -24.35 24.88
CA GLN A 58 15.81 -23.60 23.79
C GLN A 58 14.36 -23.23 24.14
N HIS A 59 13.59 -24.16 24.72
CA HIS A 59 12.24 -23.89 25.20
C HIS A 59 12.21 -22.83 26.31
N ILE A 60 13.19 -22.83 27.22
CA ILE A 60 13.32 -21.78 28.25
C ILE A 60 13.61 -20.42 27.61
N GLN A 61 14.51 -20.36 26.62
CA GLN A 61 14.85 -19.13 25.90
C GLN A 61 13.64 -18.58 25.15
N LEU A 62 12.97 -19.42 24.36
CA LEU A 62 11.75 -19.06 23.64
C LEU A 62 10.71 -18.42 24.58
N ASN A 63 10.47 -19.01 25.76
CA ASN A 63 9.52 -18.46 26.73
C ASN A 63 9.95 -17.10 27.30
N LYS A 64 11.27 -16.85 27.45
CA LYS A 64 11.78 -15.52 27.84
C LYS A 64 11.52 -14.51 26.74
N ASP A 65 11.79 -14.90 25.49
CA ASP A 65 11.64 -14.02 24.33
C ASP A 65 10.17 -13.65 24.11
N ILE A 66 9.26 -14.62 24.23
CA ILE A 66 7.81 -14.37 24.20
C ILE A 66 7.41 -13.40 25.30
N ALA A 67 7.92 -13.56 26.53
CA ALA A 67 7.58 -12.65 27.63
C ALA A 67 8.05 -11.22 27.37
N VAL A 68 9.22 -11.04 26.76
CA VAL A 68 9.76 -9.75 26.34
C VAL A 68 8.90 -9.16 25.21
N PHE A 69 8.60 -9.98 24.20
CA PHE A 69 7.77 -9.58 23.06
C PHE A 69 6.38 -9.10 23.48
N LEU A 70 5.71 -9.85 24.36
CA LEU A 70 4.40 -9.50 24.91
C LEU A 70 4.44 -8.08 25.53
N ARG A 71 5.44 -7.77 26.36
CA ARG A 71 5.53 -6.48 27.06
C ARG A 71 5.87 -5.31 26.13
N ARG A 72 6.74 -5.56 25.15
CA ARG A 72 7.34 -4.50 24.33
C ARG A 72 6.53 -4.18 23.09
N ASN A 73 5.94 -5.19 22.45
CA ASN A 73 5.41 -5.07 21.09
C ASN A 73 3.89 -5.13 21.01
N ILE A 74 3.22 -5.66 22.02
CA ILE A 74 1.76 -5.82 21.99
C ILE A 74 1.09 -4.69 22.75
N VAL A 75 0.13 -4.05 22.08
CA VAL A 75 -0.70 -2.96 22.61
C VAL A 75 -2.16 -3.33 22.35
N GLN A 76 -3.04 -3.17 23.34
CA GLN A 76 -4.46 -3.49 23.20
C GLN A 76 -5.29 -2.21 22.98
N GLY A 77 -6.18 -2.24 21.99
CA GLY A 77 -7.21 -1.22 21.81
C GLY A 77 -8.45 -1.55 22.62
N VAL A 78 -8.89 -0.63 23.48
CA VAL A 78 -10.17 -0.70 24.19
C VAL A 78 -11.11 0.32 23.59
N LYS A 79 -12.29 -0.14 23.14
CA LYS A 79 -13.32 0.74 22.59
C LYS A 79 -13.86 1.65 23.70
N VAL A 80 -13.85 2.96 23.45
CA VAL A 80 -14.48 3.96 24.34
C VAL A 80 -15.98 3.95 24.04
N ALA A 81 -16.81 3.77 25.07
CA ALA A 81 -18.25 3.60 24.93
C ALA A 81 -18.97 4.84 24.38
N GLU A 82 -18.39 6.02 24.59
CA GLU A 82 -18.91 7.28 24.05
C GLU A 82 -18.55 7.38 22.57
N THR A 83 -19.53 7.05 21.73
CA THR A 83 -19.48 7.41 20.31
C THR A 83 -19.57 8.93 20.28
N GLY A 84 -18.51 9.60 19.80
CA GLY A 84 -18.53 11.06 19.67
C GLY A 84 -19.77 11.48 18.85
N GLN A 85 -20.27 12.70 19.07
CA GLN A 85 -21.47 13.21 18.40
C GLN A 85 -21.42 13.07 16.86
N ASP A 86 -20.22 12.88 16.29
CA ASP A 86 -19.93 12.60 14.88
C ASP A 86 -20.14 11.14 14.41
N GLY A 87 -20.62 10.24 15.27
CA GLY A 87 -20.83 8.81 14.93
C GLY A 87 -19.54 8.00 14.76
N ARG A 88 -18.38 8.54 15.16
CA ARG A 88 -17.07 7.88 15.01
C ARG A 88 -16.72 7.07 16.25
N GLU A 89 -16.26 5.83 16.04
CA GLU A 89 -15.76 4.97 17.10
C GLU A 89 -14.40 5.47 17.59
N THR A 90 -14.28 5.70 18.90
CA THR A 90 -13.02 6.10 19.52
C THR A 90 -12.43 4.90 20.28
N TRP A 91 -11.14 4.65 20.08
CA TRP A 91 -10.42 3.54 20.73
C TRP A 91 -9.26 4.10 21.54
N HIS A 92 -9.12 3.64 22.78
CA HIS A 92 -7.97 3.94 23.64
C HIS A 92 -6.96 2.80 23.57
N LEU A 93 -5.70 3.12 23.24
CA LEU A 93 -4.62 2.14 23.24
C LEU A 93 -3.98 2.05 24.63
N LYS A 94 -3.96 0.85 25.21
CA LYS A 94 -3.27 0.54 26.47
C LYS A 94 -1.77 0.37 26.23
N VAL A 95 -1.02 1.45 26.35
CA VAL A 95 0.46 1.44 26.27
C VAL A 95 1.05 1.31 27.67
N ASN A 96 1.99 0.37 27.86
CA ASN A 96 2.66 0.15 29.13
C ASN A 96 4.03 0.86 29.16
N GLU A 97 4.62 1.02 30.34
CA GLU A 97 5.96 1.64 30.52
C GLU A 97 7.06 0.92 29.74
N ASN A 98 6.93 -0.39 29.58
CA ASN A 98 7.90 -1.24 28.89
C ASN A 98 7.63 -1.40 27.40
N THR A 99 6.57 -0.77 26.87
CA THR A 99 6.27 -0.83 25.44
C THR A 99 7.34 -0.05 24.69
N GLU A 100 7.96 -0.67 23.68
CA GLU A 100 8.97 0.02 22.87
C GLU A 100 8.26 1.04 21.98
N LEU A 101 8.22 2.30 22.44
CA LEU A 101 7.91 3.43 21.57
C LEU A 101 9.13 3.62 20.69
N GLY A 102 9.12 3.00 19.51
CA GLY A 102 10.25 3.00 18.60
C GLY A 102 10.86 4.40 18.46
N ASP A 103 12.19 4.45 18.42
CA ASP A 103 12.91 5.70 18.20
C ASP A 103 12.47 6.23 16.83
N ASN A 104 11.67 7.30 16.83
CA ASN A 104 11.23 8.00 15.62
C ASN A 104 12.40 8.65 14.85
N GLU A 105 13.64 8.20 15.07
CA GLU A 105 14.86 8.66 14.40
C GLU A 105 14.79 8.50 12.89
N SER A 106 14.14 7.45 12.37
CA SER A 106 13.96 7.31 10.90
C SER A 106 13.04 8.38 10.30
N ILE A 107 12.16 8.97 11.10
CA ILE A 107 11.28 10.08 10.71
C ILE A 107 11.97 11.42 10.95
N LYS A 108 12.71 11.57 12.06
CA LYS A 108 13.46 12.78 12.41
C LYS A 108 14.65 13.00 11.47
N ASN A 109 15.32 11.93 11.08
CA ASN A 109 16.47 11.91 10.17
C ASN A 109 16.11 11.07 8.93
N PRO A 110 15.24 11.57 8.03
CA PRO A 110 14.94 10.85 6.81
C PRO A 110 16.23 10.64 6.03
N LYS A 111 16.43 9.43 5.48
CA LYS A 111 17.55 9.17 4.59
C LYS A 111 17.55 10.24 3.48
N PRO A 112 18.70 10.89 3.20
CA PRO A 112 18.75 11.97 2.23
C PRO A 112 18.23 11.45 0.88
N MET A 113 17.17 12.09 0.37
CA MET A 113 16.65 11.77 -0.95
C MET A 113 17.73 12.09 -1.97
N VAL A 114 18.19 11.08 -2.69
CA VAL A 114 19.18 11.28 -3.75
C VAL A 114 18.51 12.09 -4.87
N SER A 115 18.82 13.39 -4.94
CA SER A 115 18.22 14.37 -5.85
C SER A 115 18.63 14.18 -7.31
N ASN A 116 19.68 13.39 -7.57
CA ASN A 116 20.19 13.19 -8.91
C ASN A 116 19.46 12.03 -9.61
N ARG A 117 18.75 12.38 -10.69
CA ARG A 117 18.15 11.41 -11.63
C ARG A 117 19.19 10.43 -12.22
N SER A 118 20.49 10.77 -12.20
CA SER A 118 21.59 9.94 -12.69
C SER A 118 22.05 8.86 -11.70
N THR A 119 21.93 9.08 -10.38
CA THR A 119 22.36 8.14 -9.34
C THR A 119 21.28 7.12 -8.98
N ARG A 120 20.02 7.35 -9.39
CA ARG A 120 18.96 6.31 -9.41
C ARG A 120 19.22 5.17 -10.40
N LYS A 121 20.32 5.21 -11.15
CA LYS A 121 20.71 4.14 -12.06
C LYS A 121 21.54 3.09 -11.29
N ARG A 122 20.84 2.00 -10.93
CA ARG A 122 21.36 0.70 -10.47
C ARG A 122 21.95 0.68 -9.05
N GLN A 123 21.07 0.62 -8.05
CA GLN A 123 21.27 -0.44 -7.05
C GLN A 123 20.82 -1.74 -7.70
N THR A 124 21.77 -2.58 -8.08
CA THR A 124 21.50 -3.98 -8.39
C THR A 124 21.10 -4.68 -7.10
N CYS A 125 19.96 -5.36 -7.11
CA CYS A 125 19.60 -6.28 -6.04
C CYS A 125 20.76 -7.27 -5.82
N PRO A 126 21.08 -7.68 -4.57
CA PRO A 126 22.03 -8.74 -4.32
C PRO A 126 21.65 -9.98 -5.14
N SER A 127 22.62 -10.56 -5.85
CA SER A 127 22.43 -11.63 -6.82
C SER A 127 21.97 -12.97 -6.24
N ASP A 128 21.92 -13.09 -4.91
CA ASP A 128 21.73 -14.39 -4.24
C ASP A 128 20.33 -14.57 -3.66
N VAL A 129 19.38 -13.67 -3.95
CA VAL A 129 17.98 -13.89 -3.62
C VAL A 129 17.27 -14.42 -4.86
N VAL A 130 17.07 -15.74 -4.92
CA VAL A 130 16.09 -16.34 -5.85
C VAL A 130 14.71 -15.85 -5.42
N LEU A 131 14.30 -14.72 -5.99
CA LEU A 131 12.92 -14.27 -5.91
C LEU A 131 12.04 -15.34 -6.57
N PRO A 132 10.96 -15.79 -5.91
CA PRO A 132 10.00 -16.66 -6.58
C PRO A 132 9.48 -15.93 -7.83
N GLU A 133 9.51 -16.63 -8.96
CA GLU A 133 8.98 -16.16 -10.24
C GLU A 133 7.64 -15.46 -9.99
N PRO A 134 7.48 -14.19 -10.42
CA PRO A 134 6.25 -13.46 -10.17
C PRO A 134 5.10 -14.24 -10.79
N THR A 135 4.16 -14.69 -9.95
CA THR A 135 2.92 -15.31 -10.40
C THR A 135 2.32 -14.44 -11.50
N PRO A 136 1.97 -15.00 -12.68
CA PRO A 136 1.39 -14.20 -13.75
C PRO A 136 0.09 -13.57 -13.24
N SER A 137 0.14 -12.24 -13.06
CA SER A 137 -1.06 -11.43 -12.82
C SER A 137 -2.12 -11.77 -13.89
N PRO A 138 -3.36 -12.08 -13.50
CA PRO A 138 -4.40 -12.57 -14.42
C PRO A 138 -5.03 -11.46 -15.28
N SER A 139 -4.57 -10.21 -15.19
CA SER A 139 -5.04 -9.12 -16.04
C SER A 139 -4.03 -8.82 -17.17
N PRO A 140 -4.39 -9.01 -18.45
CA PRO A 140 -3.48 -8.81 -19.56
C PRO A 140 -3.21 -7.32 -19.74
N ARG A 141 -1.92 -6.95 -19.77
CA ARG A 141 -1.46 -5.62 -20.21
C ARG A 141 -2.24 -5.21 -21.47
N PRO A 142 -2.95 -4.07 -21.55
CA PRO A 142 -3.36 -3.58 -22.87
C PRO A 142 -2.11 -3.01 -23.56
N LEU A 143 -1.47 -3.76 -24.47
CA LEU A 143 -1.75 -3.93 -25.90
C LEU A 143 -1.65 -2.62 -26.69
N TYR A 144 -0.93 -2.69 -27.82
CA TYR A 144 -0.76 -1.67 -28.86
C TYR A 144 -1.96 -0.71 -29.00
N TYR A 145 -1.72 0.55 -29.42
CA TYR A 145 -2.74 1.59 -29.62
C TYR A 145 -4.01 1.10 -30.35
N SER A 146 -3.90 0.15 -31.29
CA SER A 146 -5.03 -0.50 -31.97
C SER A 146 -5.98 -1.25 -31.02
N ALA A 147 -5.48 -1.96 -30.01
CA ALA A 147 -6.27 -2.68 -29.03
C ALA A 147 -6.94 -1.72 -28.04
N LEU A 148 -6.22 -0.71 -27.56
CA LEU A 148 -6.78 0.36 -26.73
C LEU A 148 -7.91 1.10 -27.47
N LYS A 149 -7.73 1.40 -28.76
CA LYS A 149 -8.76 2.01 -29.61
C LYS A 149 -10.00 1.12 -29.73
N LYS A 150 -9.81 -0.18 -29.94
CA LYS A 150 -10.91 -1.17 -30.05
C LYS A 150 -11.68 -1.31 -28.73
N ALA A 151 -10.97 -1.34 -27.60
CA ALA A 151 -11.58 -1.39 -26.28
C ALA A 151 -12.36 -0.11 -25.97
N HIS A 152 -11.82 1.07 -26.31
CA HIS A 152 -12.51 2.34 -26.15
C HIS A 152 -13.79 2.42 -26.98
N GLN A 153 -13.79 1.89 -28.21
CA GLN A 153 -14.98 1.89 -29.07
C GLN A 153 -16.08 0.95 -28.56
N LYS A 154 -15.71 -0.16 -27.91
CA LYS A 154 -16.65 -1.14 -27.37
C LYS A 154 -17.22 -0.78 -25.99
N ARG A 155 -16.83 0.36 -25.42
CA ARG A 155 -17.25 0.72 -24.06
C ARG A 155 -18.75 1.01 -24.01
N ALA A 156 -19.44 0.43 -23.03
CA ALA A 156 -20.77 0.85 -22.65
C ALA A 156 -20.63 2.07 -21.72
N VAL A 157 -21.27 3.18 -22.07
CA VAL A 157 -21.28 4.38 -21.23
C VAL A 157 -22.54 4.31 -20.37
N PRO A 158 -22.42 4.19 -19.04
CA PRO A 158 -23.58 4.18 -18.15
C PRO A 158 -24.27 5.55 -18.19
N GLU A 159 -25.60 5.55 -18.04
CA GLU A 159 -26.37 6.79 -17.93
C GLU A 159 -26.11 7.46 -16.58
N LEU A 160 -25.87 8.77 -16.60
CA LEU A 160 -25.59 9.55 -15.40
C LEU A 160 -26.87 10.21 -14.92
N ARG A 161 -27.39 9.79 -13.77
CA ARG A 161 -28.52 10.43 -13.11
C ARG A 161 -28.04 11.65 -12.34
N GLU A 162 -28.79 12.76 -12.42
CA GLU A 162 -28.41 13.99 -11.73
C GLU A 162 -28.54 13.85 -10.20
N ASP A 163 -29.44 13.00 -9.71
CA ASP A 163 -29.68 12.77 -8.27
C ASP A 163 -28.50 12.10 -7.54
N ASP A 164 -27.65 11.39 -8.28
CA ASP A 164 -26.49 10.67 -7.74
C ASP A 164 -25.23 11.57 -7.62
N LEU A 165 -25.34 12.83 -8.07
CA LEU A 165 -24.24 13.78 -8.11
C LEU A 165 -24.34 14.83 -7.00
N GLU A 166 -23.28 14.94 -6.21
CA GLU A 166 -23.06 16.09 -5.34
C GLU A 166 -22.19 17.12 -6.06
N GLU A 167 -22.77 18.30 -6.33
CA GLU A 167 -22.11 19.44 -6.96
C GLU A 167 -21.65 20.45 -5.89
N SER A 168 -20.38 20.85 -5.93
CA SER A 168 -19.85 21.93 -5.11
C SER A 168 -19.01 22.91 -5.92
N PHE A 169 -19.13 24.20 -5.60
CA PHE A 169 -18.43 25.29 -6.26
C PHE A 169 -17.41 25.88 -5.31
N VAL A 170 -16.15 25.92 -5.74
CA VAL A 170 -15.03 26.40 -4.94
C VAL A 170 -14.30 27.50 -5.71
N ARG A 171 -13.58 28.36 -4.99
CA ARG A 171 -12.65 29.31 -5.61
C ARG A 171 -11.49 28.54 -6.24
N GLY A 172 -11.06 28.99 -7.41
CA GLY A 172 -9.93 28.37 -8.09
C GLY A 172 -8.64 28.59 -7.31
N SER A 173 -7.71 27.64 -7.41
CA SER A 173 -6.37 27.73 -6.81
C SER A 173 -5.30 27.69 -7.90
N GLY A 174 -4.27 28.53 -7.79
CA GLY A 174 -3.13 28.56 -8.71
C GLY A 174 -2.64 29.97 -9.07
N PRO A 175 -1.55 30.07 -9.85
CA PRO A 175 -1.02 31.34 -10.36
C PRO A 175 -2.02 31.93 -11.37
N GLY A 176 -2.99 32.67 -10.86
CA GLY A 176 -4.12 33.21 -11.61
C GLY A 176 -4.34 34.71 -11.34
N GLY A 177 -5.01 35.39 -12.27
CA GLY A 177 -5.43 36.78 -12.10
C GLY A 177 -6.64 36.93 -11.15
N GLN A 178 -7.13 38.17 -10.99
CA GLN A 178 -8.24 38.50 -10.10
C GLN A 178 -9.50 37.64 -10.33
N SER A 179 -9.77 37.21 -11.57
CA SER A 179 -10.95 36.40 -11.89
C SER A 179 -10.95 35.02 -11.22
N ILE A 180 -9.78 34.40 -11.02
CA ILE A 180 -9.66 33.06 -10.43
C ILE A 180 -9.88 33.10 -8.92
N ASN A 181 -9.33 34.14 -8.26
CA ASN A 181 -9.39 34.26 -6.80
C ASN A 181 -10.74 34.79 -6.30
N LYS A 182 -11.44 35.59 -7.11
CA LYS A 182 -12.73 36.20 -6.71
C LYS A 182 -13.95 35.35 -7.08
N THR A 183 -13.87 34.52 -8.11
CA THR A 183 -15.04 33.81 -8.65
C THR A 183 -15.00 32.33 -8.30
N GLU A 184 -16.14 31.79 -7.88
CA GLU A 184 -16.34 30.38 -7.52
C GLU A 184 -16.60 29.50 -8.76
N ASN A 185 -15.67 29.57 -9.72
CA ASN A 185 -15.80 28.89 -11.01
C ASN A 185 -15.24 27.46 -11.03
N ASN A 186 -14.57 27.01 -9.97
CA ASN A 186 -14.02 25.65 -9.90
C ASN A 186 -15.13 24.68 -9.46
N VAL A 187 -15.49 23.76 -10.33
CA VAL A 187 -16.56 22.78 -10.07
C VAL A 187 -15.94 21.49 -9.56
N GLN A 188 -16.39 21.04 -8.39
CA GLN A 188 -16.09 19.70 -7.88
C GLN A 188 -17.37 18.86 -7.92
N LEU A 189 -17.29 17.73 -8.62
CA LEU A 189 -18.36 16.75 -8.73
C LEU A 189 -17.96 15.49 -7.97
N LEU A 190 -18.86 15.00 -7.13
CA LEU A 190 -18.75 13.69 -6.48
C LEU A 190 -19.93 12.83 -6.90
N HIS A 191 -19.67 11.64 -7.44
CA HIS A 191 -20.70 10.65 -7.68
C HIS A 191 -20.83 9.75 -6.45
N ARG A 192 -21.94 9.89 -5.71
CA ARG A 192 -22.14 9.26 -4.40
C ARG A 192 -21.98 7.73 -4.40
N PRO A 193 -22.57 6.97 -5.34
CA PRO A 193 -22.53 5.51 -5.25
C PRO A 193 -21.18 4.91 -5.66
N THR A 194 -20.38 5.59 -6.50
CA THR A 194 -19.03 5.09 -6.87
C THR A 194 -17.90 5.75 -6.08
N GLY A 195 -18.16 6.86 -5.38
CA GLY A 195 -17.15 7.64 -4.67
C GLY A 195 -16.16 8.37 -5.60
N ILE A 196 -16.41 8.42 -6.90
CA ILE A 196 -15.52 9.09 -7.87
C ILE A 196 -15.66 10.60 -7.72
N ARG A 197 -14.54 11.30 -7.53
CA ARG A 197 -14.47 12.76 -7.44
C ARG A 197 -13.70 13.34 -8.62
N VAL A 198 -14.28 14.34 -9.26
CA VAL A 198 -13.66 15.08 -10.37
C VAL A 198 -13.70 16.57 -10.09
N THR A 199 -12.58 17.26 -10.34
CA THR A 199 -12.46 18.71 -10.27
C THR A 199 -12.22 19.29 -11.65
N CYS A 200 -12.90 20.37 -12.01
CA CYS A 200 -12.72 21.03 -13.31
C CYS A 200 -12.63 22.56 -13.16
N GLN A 201 -11.52 23.11 -13.69
CA GLN A 201 -11.24 24.54 -13.75
C GLN A 201 -10.59 24.89 -15.11
N GLU A 202 -11.22 24.50 -16.22
CA GLU A 202 -10.67 24.75 -17.56
C GLU A 202 -10.97 26.15 -18.09
N THR A 203 -12.15 26.70 -17.76
CA THR A 203 -12.62 27.96 -18.32
C THR A 203 -13.07 28.95 -17.24
N ARG A 204 -13.24 30.22 -17.63
CA ARG A 204 -13.78 31.27 -16.74
C ARG A 204 -15.30 31.18 -16.51
N SER A 205 -16.00 30.27 -17.19
CA SER A 205 -17.46 30.14 -17.12
C SER A 205 -17.85 28.90 -16.32
N LEU A 206 -18.61 29.11 -15.25
CA LEU A 206 -19.13 28.03 -14.38
C LEU A 206 -19.95 27.01 -15.17
N ALA A 207 -20.86 27.47 -16.05
CA ALA A 207 -21.72 26.58 -16.82
C ALA A 207 -20.93 25.67 -17.77
N GLN A 208 -19.85 26.19 -18.35
CA GLN A 208 -18.96 25.41 -19.20
C GLN A 208 -18.16 24.40 -18.38
N ASN A 209 -17.65 24.80 -17.21
CA ASN A 209 -16.95 23.89 -16.29
C ASN A 209 -17.88 22.78 -15.76
N ARG A 210 -19.16 23.06 -15.47
CA ARG A 210 -20.14 22.02 -15.10
C ARG A 210 -20.30 20.96 -16.20
N LYS A 211 -20.46 21.39 -17.45
CA LYS A 211 -20.58 20.46 -18.61
C LYS A 211 -19.31 19.61 -18.79
N ILE A 212 -18.13 20.21 -18.62
CA ILE A 212 -16.85 19.50 -18.74
C ILE A 212 -16.70 18.51 -17.58
N ALA A 213 -16.99 18.91 -16.35
CA ALA A 213 -16.91 18.06 -15.18
C ALA A 213 -17.82 16.81 -15.31
N ARG A 214 -19.06 16.99 -15.81
CA ARG A 214 -19.98 15.86 -16.10
C ARG A 214 -19.43 14.90 -17.16
N LYS A 215 -18.77 15.44 -18.19
CA LYS A 215 -18.12 14.62 -19.23
C LYS A 215 -16.93 13.84 -18.67
N LEU A 216 -16.16 14.45 -17.78
CA LEU A 216 -15.01 13.83 -17.13
C LEU A 216 -15.41 12.71 -16.18
N ILE A 217 -16.43 12.92 -15.35
CA ILE A 217 -16.91 11.87 -14.43
C ILE A 217 -17.48 10.67 -15.19
N LEU A 218 -18.20 10.92 -16.29
CA LEU A 218 -18.69 9.89 -17.20
C LEU A 218 -17.55 9.11 -17.87
N ASP A 219 -16.51 9.82 -18.34
CA ASP A 219 -15.34 9.18 -18.93
C ASP A 219 -14.57 8.32 -17.90
N GLN A 220 -14.56 8.70 -16.61
CA GLN A 220 -13.95 7.92 -15.52
C GLN A 220 -14.80 6.70 -15.11
N MET A 221 -16.12 6.87 -14.99
CA MET A 221 -17.05 5.77 -14.67
C MET A 221 -17.05 4.68 -15.74
N ALA A 222 -16.90 5.06 -17.02
CA ALA A 222 -16.96 4.11 -18.11
C ALA A 222 -15.78 3.13 -18.14
N ASN A 223 -14.59 3.45 -17.57
CA ASN A 223 -13.45 2.54 -17.43
C ASN A 223 -12.28 3.18 -16.63
N PRO A 224 -11.79 2.56 -15.53
CA PRO A 224 -10.49 2.90 -14.95
C PRO A 224 -9.35 2.35 -15.83
N GLY A 225 -8.76 3.18 -16.71
CA GLY A 225 -7.56 2.83 -17.49
C GLY A 225 -7.68 2.85 -19.03
N LEU A 226 -8.78 3.38 -19.57
CA LEU A 226 -8.95 3.66 -21.01
C LEU A 226 -9.26 5.14 -21.27
N SER A 227 -8.64 6.03 -20.48
CA SER A 227 -8.82 7.47 -20.62
C SER A 227 -8.35 7.94 -22.00
N LYS A 228 -8.98 9.01 -22.50
CA LYS A 228 -8.55 9.68 -23.75
C LYS A 228 -7.08 10.08 -23.70
N GLU A 229 -6.57 10.40 -22.51
CA GLU A 229 -5.17 10.72 -22.30
C GLU A 229 -4.25 9.52 -22.49
N GLU A 230 -4.65 8.35 -21.99
CA GLU A 230 -3.88 7.10 -22.14
C GLU A 230 -3.84 6.66 -23.60
N MET A 231 -4.94 6.83 -24.34
CA MET A 231 -4.94 6.62 -25.79
C MET A 231 -3.99 7.58 -26.51
N LYS A 232 -3.94 8.87 -26.12
CA LYS A 232 -2.99 9.84 -26.69
C LYS A 232 -1.55 9.42 -26.41
N ARG A 233 -1.23 9.02 -25.17
CA ARG A 233 0.09 8.53 -24.77
C ARG A 233 0.47 7.27 -25.56
N ALA A 234 -0.42 6.29 -25.65
CA ALA A 234 -0.20 5.06 -26.43
C ALA A 234 0.04 5.35 -27.92
N ARG A 235 -0.69 6.30 -28.50
CA ARG A 235 -0.48 6.76 -29.88
C ARG A 235 0.90 7.36 -30.10
N GLN A 236 1.39 8.17 -29.14
CA GLN A 236 2.72 8.77 -29.19
C GLN A 236 3.81 7.70 -29.11
N ILE A 237 3.70 6.76 -28.17
CA ILE A 237 4.63 5.64 -28.01
C ILE A 237 4.69 4.80 -29.30
N GLU A 238 3.55 4.51 -29.91
CA GLU A 238 3.52 3.75 -31.18
C GLU A 238 4.20 4.54 -32.32
N ARG A 239 3.95 5.84 -32.43
CA ARG A 239 4.58 6.71 -33.43
C ARG A 239 6.10 6.71 -33.28
N GLU A 240 6.59 6.79 -32.05
CA GLU A 240 8.01 6.74 -31.74
C GLU A 240 8.62 5.37 -32.09
N ARG A 241 7.94 4.27 -31.72
CA ARG A 241 8.37 2.91 -32.06
C ARG A 241 8.47 2.72 -33.58
N ARG A 242 7.51 3.23 -34.36
CA ARG A 242 7.55 3.18 -35.84
C ARG A 242 8.75 3.98 -36.38
N ARG A 243 9.03 5.17 -35.83
CA ARG A 243 10.21 5.97 -36.21
C ARG A 243 11.51 5.23 -35.91
N ARG A 244 11.66 4.65 -34.72
CA ARG A 244 12.85 3.86 -34.33
C ARG A 244 13.06 2.64 -35.24
N LYS A 245 12.00 1.91 -35.60
CA LYS A 245 12.08 0.78 -36.54
C LYS A 245 12.54 1.21 -37.94
N LYS A 246 11.99 2.33 -38.47
CA LYS A 246 12.41 2.88 -39.78
C LYS A 246 13.89 3.30 -39.76
N ALA A 247 14.34 3.95 -38.69
CA ALA A 247 15.74 4.35 -38.53
C ALA A 247 16.68 3.13 -38.51
N LYS A 248 16.36 2.08 -37.74
CA LYS A 248 17.14 0.83 -37.70
C LYS A 248 17.18 0.11 -39.05
N LYS A 249 16.06 0.06 -39.78
CA LYS A 249 16.03 -0.53 -41.12
C LYS A 249 16.91 0.25 -42.09
N LYS A 250 16.91 1.59 -41.99
CA LYS A 250 17.76 2.46 -42.81
C LYS A 250 19.25 2.29 -42.48
N SER A 251 19.62 2.16 -41.20
CA SER A 251 21.02 1.91 -40.82
C SER A 251 21.51 0.55 -41.31
N HIS A 252 20.72 -0.51 -41.11
CA HIS A 252 21.07 -1.86 -41.58
C HIS A 252 21.17 -1.93 -43.11
N LEU A 253 20.30 -1.24 -43.85
CA LEU A 253 20.40 -1.18 -45.30
C LEU A 253 21.65 -0.41 -45.75
N LYS A 254 22.05 0.63 -45.03
CA LYS A 254 23.28 1.38 -45.31
C LYS A 254 24.54 0.55 -45.01
N GLU A 255 24.52 -0.22 -43.93
CA GLU A 255 25.60 -1.17 -43.57
C GLU A 255 25.75 -2.26 -44.63
N ASN A 256 24.65 -2.88 -45.07
CA ASN A 256 24.70 -3.91 -46.13
C ASN A 256 25.20 -3.36 -47.48
N VAL A 257 24.78 -2.15 -47.87
CA VAL A 257 25.25 -1.51 -49.12
C VAL A 257 26.71 -1.07 -49.03
N ALA A 258 27.24 -0.84 -47.82
CA ALA A 258 28.65 -0.57 -47.62
C ALA A 258 29.47 -1.86 -47.78
N SER A 259 29.04 -2.97 -47.17
CA SER A 259 29.73 -4.27 -47.31
C SER A 259 29.73 -4.79 -48.74
N GLU A 260 28.65 -4.61 -49.50
CA GLU A 260 28.58 -5.03 -50.93
C GLU A 260 29.46 -4.19 -51.87
N LYS A 261 30.04 -3.07 -51.41
CA LYS A 261 30.96 -2.24 -52.22
C LYS A 261 32.43 -2.48 -51.90
N ASP A 262 32.70 -3.18 -50.79
CA ASP A 262 34.06 -3.48 -50.33
C ASP A 262 34.52 -4.90 -50.75
N ASP A 263 33.62 -5.70 -51.36
CA ASP A 263 33.88 -6.97 -52.06
C ASP A 263 33.90 -6.77 -53.60
#